data_AF-A0A935LFU6-F1
#
_entry.id   AF-A0A935LFU6-F1
#
_cell.length_a   1.000
_cell.length_b   1.000
_cell.length_c   1.000
_cell.angle_alpha   90.00
_cell.angle_beta   90.00
_cell.angle_gamma   90.00
#
_symmetry.space_group_name_H-M   'P 1'
#
loop_
_entity.id
_entity.type
_entity.pdbx_description
1 polymer ?
#
loop_
_entity_poly.entity_id
_entity_poly.type
_entity_poly.pdbx_seq_one_letter_code
_entity_poly.pdbx_strand_id
1 'polypeptide(L)'
;MEKARTVPDSYPLTLNAVVTGCNQKSSRNPYMEITENEAQTALLALKAMSVQAGQMLVREVSGSRSMRYEHNFQRCLGVPEQSAVILGILMLRGPQTAGELRINSDRWYKFADISSVEAFLEEMQNRPSEKGGALVQKLPRAPGAREQRWAHLLCGEIDVTELETVYEASDLASTEGSKIHQRISALEDEVASLRQTVLDLCKDLGLTAK
;
A
#
# COMPACT_ATOMS: atom_id res chain seq x y z
N MET A 1 1.30 6.30 -9.31
CA MET A 1 0.09 6.71 -8.56
C MET A 1 0.47 7.30 -7.21
N GLU A 2 1.02 6.53 -6.27
CA GLU A 2 1.39 7.00 -4.92
C GLU A 2 2.19 8.31 -4.89
N LYS A 3 3.34 8.31 -5.59
CA LYS A 3 4.28 9.45 -5.55
C LYS A 3 3.75 10.70 -6.24
N ALA A 4 2.86 10.55 -7.22
CA ALA A 4 2.19 11.69 -7.85
C ALA A 4 1.36 12.51 -6.85
N ARG A 5 0.93 11.89 -5.74
CA ARG A 5 0.13 12.54 -4.69
C ARG A 5 0.94 12.89 -3.45
N THR A 6 1.76 11.94 -3.00
CA THR A 6 2.46 12.07 -1.71
C THR A 6 3.74 12.90 -1.83
N VAL A 7 4.36 12.95 -3.01
CA VAL A 7 5.61 13.67 -3.26
C VAL A 7 5.61 14.26 -4.69
N PRO A 8 4.73 15.25 -4.97
CA PRO A 8 4.53 15.76 -6.33
C PRO A 8 5.81 16.34 -6.95
N ASP A 9 6.70 16.93 -6.15
CA ASP A 9 7.97 17.49 -6.63
C ASP A 9 8.92 16.45 -7.24
N SER A 10 8.78 15.18 -6.84
CA SER A 10 9.57 14.07 -7.38
C SER A 10 8.93 13.44 -8.63
N TYR A 11 7.69 13.81 -8.95
CA TYR A 11 6.94 13.27 -10.08
C TYR A 11 7.07 14.19 -11.31
N PRO A 12 7.28 13.66 -12.53
CA PRO A 12 7.37 12.25 -12.87
C PRO A 12 8.65 11.55 -12.44
N LEU A 13 8.54 10.25 -12.20
CA LEU A 13 9.59 9.45 -11.55
C LEU A 13 10.68 9.04 -12.53
N THR A 14 11.94 9.08 -12.10
CA THR A 14 13.04 8.39 -12.79
C THR A 14 12.97 6.89 -12.50
N LEU A 15 13.71 6.07 -13.26
CA LEU A 15 13.78 4.62 -13.04
C LEU A 15 14.23 4.27 -11.60
N ASN A 16 15.26 4.94 -11.08
CA ASN A 16 15.71 4.77 -9.69
C ASN A 16 14.63 5.12 -8.65
N ALA A 17 13.81 6.14 -8.93
CA ALA A 17 12.71 6.51 -8.04
C ALA A 17 11.57 5.48 -8.08
N VAL A 18 11.34 4.82 -9.24
CA VAL A 18 10.41 3.68 -9.34
C VAL A 18 10.91 2.52 -8.50
N VAL A 19 12.17 2.08 -8.66
CA VAL A 19 12.77 0.98 -7.88
C VAL A 19 12.71 1.28 -6.38
N THR A 20 13.14 2.48 -5.97
CA THR A 20 13.09 2.92 -4.57
C THR A 20 11.66 2.93 -4.03
N GLY A 21 10.69 3.29 -4.88
CA GLY A 21 9.27 3.23 -4.56
C GLY A 21 8.76 1.80 -4.38
N CYS A 22 9.15 0.86 -5.23
CA CYS A 22 8.73 -0.54 -5.12
C CYS A 22 9.30 -1.20 -3.84
N ASN A 23 10.56 -0.91 -3.51
CA ASN A 23 11.27 -1.55 -2.39
C ASN A 23 11.09 -0.82 -1.05
N GLN A 24 10.01 -0.07 -0.86
CA GLN A 24 9.76 0.59 0.42
C GLN A 24 9.34 -0.42 1.49
N LYS A 25 9.92 -0.33 2.69
CA LYS A 25 9.56 -1.19 3.83
C LYS A 25 8.17 -0.89 4.39
N SER A 26 7.68 0.33 4.19
CA SER A 26 6.34 0.76 4.60
C SER A 26 5.41 0.84 3.40
N SER A 27 4.12 0.65 3.61
CA SER A 27 3.09 0.77 2.56
C SER A 27 3.23 -0.22 1.41
N ARG A 28 3.96 -1.33 1.65
CA ARG A 28 4.07 -2.47 0.75
C ARG A 28 3.69 -3.73 1.50
N ASN A 29 2.85 -4.55 0.89
CA ASN A 29 2.55 -5.89 1.37
C ASN A 29 2.22 -6.79 0.16
N PRO A 30 3.09 -7.75 -0.19
CA PRO A 30 4.36 -8.08 0.47
C PRO A 30 5.44 -7.00 0.27
N TYR A 31 6.47 -7.02 1.11
CA TYR A 31 7.71 -6.31 0.83
C TYR A 31 8.41 -6.95 -0.38
N MET A 32 9.02 -6.13 -1.22
CA MET A 32 9.69 -6.54 -2.45
C MET A 32 11.11 -5.99 -2.51
N GLU A 33 11.98 -6.69 -3.22
CA GLU A 33 13.33 -6.25 -3.55
C GLU A 33 13.57 -6.41 -5.05
N ILE A 34 13.02 -5.50 -5.85
CA ILE A 34 13.20 -5.52 -7.29
C ILE A 34 14.47 -4.80 -7.70
N THR A 35 15.08 -5.29 -8.76
CA THR A 35 16.23 -4.70 -9.45
C THR A 35 15.79 -3.64 -10.47
N GLU A 36 16.74 -2.83 -10.92
CA GLU A 36 16.51 -1.85 -11.99
C GLU A 36 16.06 -2.51 -13.29
N ASN A 37 16.61 -3.68 -13.62
CA ASN A 37 16.26 -4.43 -14.83
C ASN A 37 14.82 -4.96 -14.77
N GLU A 38 14.40 -5.52 -13.63
CA GLU A 38 13.02 -5.98 -13.42
C GLU A 38 12.04 -4.81 -13.52
N ALA A 39 12.36 -3.66 -12.92
CA ALA A 39 11.55 -2.45 -13.02
C ALA A 39 11.45 -1.96 -14.47
N GLN A 40 12.56 -1.94 -15.21
CA GLN A 40 12.58 -1.54 -16.61
C GLN A 40 11.77 -2.50 -17.49
N THR A 41 11.90 -3.80 -17.28
CA THR A 41 11.14 -4.85 -17.98
C THR A 41 9.64 -4.68 -17.71
N ALA A 42 9.24 -4.44 -16.47
CA ALA A 42 7.85 -4.17 -16.11
C ALA A 42 7.30 -2.89 -16.78
N LEU A 43 8.08 -1.80 -16.81
CA LEU A 43 7.69 -0.56 -17.49
C LEU A 43 7.52 -0.75 -19.01
N LEU A 44 8.40 -1.53 -19.64
CA LEU A 44 8.28 -1.90 -21.05
C LEU A 44 7.05 -2.77 -21.30
N ALA A 45 6.76 -3.73 -20.44
CA ALA A 45 5.55 -4.55 -20.53
C ALA A 45 4.28 -3.70 -20.41
N LEU A 46 4.23 -2.77 -19.45
CA LEU A 46 3.11 -1.82 -19.30
C LEU A 46 2.93 -0.94 -20.53
N LYS A 47 4.02 -0.53 -21.17
CA LYS A 47 4.00 0.23 -22.43
C LYS A 47 3.53 -0.63 -23.60
N ALA A 48 3.91 -1.90 -23.67
CA ALA A 48 3.44 -2.82 -24.71
C ALA A 48 1.93 -3.09 -24.58
N MET A 49 1.45 -3.36 -23.35
CA MET A 49 0.02 -3.53 -23.06
C MET A 49 -0.78 -2.27 -23.41
N SER A 50 -0.17 -1.10 -23.19
CA SER A 50 -0.77 0.18 -23.54
C SER A 50 -1.06 0.34 -25.04
N VAL A 51 -0.18 -0.19 -25.89
CA VAL A 51 -0.34 -0.17 -27.35
C VAL A 51 -1.43 -1.14 -27.79
N GLN A 52 -1.48 -2.33 -27.18
CA GLN A 52 -2.45 -3.37 -27.52
C GLN A 52 -3.89 -3.02 -27.10
N ALA A 53 -4.05 -2.43 -25.92
CA ALA A 53 -5.36 -2.03 -25.39
C ALA A 53 -5.81 -0.63 -25.84
N GLY A 54 -4.97 0.11 -26.58
CA GLY A 54 -5.23 1.51 -26.95
C GLY A 54 -5.25 2.47 -25.75
N GLN A 55 -4.75 2.06 -24.59
CA GLN A 55 -4.80 2.79 -23.33
C GLN A 55 -3.40 3.01 -22.78
N MET A 56 -2.86 4.23 -22.89
CA MET A 56 -1.50 4.55 -22.47
C MET A 56 -1.33 4.63 -20.95
N LEU A 57 -1.13 3.49 -20.28
CA LEU A 57 -0.97 3.37 -18.81
C LEU A 57 0.27 4.09 -18.29
N VAL A 58 1.39 3.99 -19.02
CA VAL A 58 2.65 4.66 -18.70
C VAL A 58 3.05 5.56 -19.86
N ARG A 59 3.39 6.80 -19.55
CA ARG A 59 3.92 7.78 -20.48
C ARG A 59 5.37 8.09 -20.13
N GLU A 60 6.25 7.95 -21.11
CA GLU A 60 7.63 8.42 -20.99
C GLU A 60 7.69 9.91 -21.28
N VAL A 61 8.35 10.63 -20.38
CA VAL A 61 8.66 12.05 -20.54
C VAL A 61 10.18 12.16 -20.59
N SER A 62 10.70 12.47 -21.77
CA SER A 62 12.12 12.74 -21.95
C SER A 62 12.49 14.04 -21.24
N GLY A 63 13.14 13.92 -20.08
CA GLY A 63 13.83 15.05 -19.45
C GLY A 63 15.17 15.30 -20.12
N SER A 64 15.76 16.48 -19.89
CA SER A 64 17.06 16.86 -20.46
C SER A 64 18.24 15.98 -20.01
N ARG A 65 18.08 15.20 -18.93
CA ARG A 65 19.15 14.38 -18.33
C ARG A 65 18.78 12.91 -18.07
N SER A 66 17.50 12.59 -17.95
CA SER A 66 17.04 11.23 -17.68
C SER A 66 15.60 11.02 -18.13
N MET A 67 15.29 9.79 -18.53
CA MET A 67 13.92 9.37 -18.81
C MET A 67 13.10 9.37 -17.53
N ARG A 68 11.87 9.88 -17.63
CA ARG A 68 10.91 9.92 -16.52
C ARG A 68 9.60 9.25 -16.95
N TYR A 69 8.87 8.72 -15.96
CA TYR A 69 7.67 7.93 -16.15
C TYR A 69 6.48 8.56 -15.43
N GLU A 70 5.41 8.78 -16.19
CA GLU A 70 4.10 9.21 -15.73
C GLU A 70 3.10 8.06 -15.84
N HIS A 71 2.14 7.99 -14.91
CA HIS A 71 0.97 7.12 -15.06
C HIS A 71 -0.22 7.89 -15.64
N ASN A 72 -1.10 7.18 -16.34
CA ASN A 72 -2.38 7.69 -16.82
C ASN A 72 -3.57 6.84 -16.33
N PHE A 73 -3.36 6.18 -15.19
CA PHE A 73 -4.23 5.12 -14.66
C PHE A 73 -5.73 5.47 -14.67
N GLN A 74 -6.14 6.64 -14.16
CA GLN A 74 -7.54 7.04 -14.11
C GLN A 74 -8.21 7.06 -15.49
N ARG A 75 -7.50 7.59 -16.49
CA ARG A 75 -8.01 7.70 -17.86
C ARG A 75 -8.06 6.35 -18.54
N CYS A 76 -7.05 5.49 -18.32
CA CYS A 76 -7.04 4.14 -18.88
C CYS A 76 -8.20 3.33 -18.30
N LEU A 77 -8.31 3.25 -16.97
CA LEU A 77 -9.37 2.46 -16.37
C LEU A 77 -10.74 3.13 -16.46
N GLY A 78 -10.83 4.42 -16.82
CA GLY A 78 -12.11 5.13 -16.89
C GLY A 78 -12.81 5.21 -15.53
N VAL A 79 -12.03 5.53 -14.49
CA VAL A 79 -12.48 5.62 -13.09
C VAL A 79 -12.17 6.99 -12.49
N PRO A 80 -12.98 7.47 -11.53
CA PRO A 80 -12.69 8.72 -10.84
C PRO A 80 -11.44 8.59 -9.95
N GLU A 81 -10.94 9.72 -9.48
CA GLU A 81 -9.73 9.79 -8.66
C GLU A 81 -9.81 8.93 -7.40
N GLN A 82 -10.97 8.95 -6.73
CA GLN A 82 -11.25 8.22 -5.49
C GLN A 82 -11.09 6.70 -5.69
N SER A 83 -11.74 6.17 -6.73
CA SER A 83 -11.63 4.77 -7.15
C SER A 83 -10.19 4.39 -7.49
N ALA A 84 -9.48 5.26 -8.20
CA ALA A 84 -8.07 5.01 -8.53
C ALA A 84 -7.16 4.98 -7.30
N VAL A 85 -7.41 5.84 -6.30
CA VAL A 85 -6.68 5.80 -5.03
C VAL A 85 -6.91 4.48 -4.31
N ILE A 86 -8.17 4.03 -4.21
CA ILE A 86 -8.53 2.75 -3.58
C ILE A 86 -7.81 1.58 -4.30
N LEU A 87 -7.89 1.53 -5.63
CA LEU A 87 -7.20 0.50 -6.43
C LEU A 87 -5.69 0.56 -6.23
N GLY A 88 -5.11 1.76 -6.17
CA GLY A 88 -3.69 1.95 -5.90
C GLY A 88 -3.25 1.39 -4.55
N ILE A 89 -4.04 1.62 -3.50
CA ILE A 89 -3.76 1.09 -2.16
C ILE A 89 -3.91 -0.44 -2.13
N LEU A 90 -4.94 -1.00 -2.78
CA LEU A 90 -5.11 -2.45 -2.90
C LEU A 90 -3.96 -3.10 -3.67
N MET A 91 -3.45 -2.48 -4.73
CA MET A 91 -2.29 -3.01 -5.49
C MET A 91 -1.01 -3.03 -4.66
N LEU A 92 -0.82 -2.05 -3.78
CA LEU A 92 0.41 -1.91 -3.00
C LEU A 92 0.41 -2.75 -1.71
N ARG A 93 -0.77 -3.02 -1.15
CA ARG A 93 -0.90 -3.61 0.19
C ARG A 93 -1.79 -4.85 0.23
N GLY A 94 -2.31 -5.27 -0.91
CA GLY A 94 -3.24 -6.38 -1.01
C GLY A 94 -4.61 -6.07 -0.42
N PRO A 95 -5.39 -7.13 -0.13
CA PRO A 95 -6.77 -7.01 0.29
C PRO A 95 -6.96 -6.40 1.68
N GLN A 96 -7.84 -5.41 1.79
CA GLN A 96 -8.01 -4.58 2.99
C GLN A 96 -9.48 -4.30 3.29
N THR A 97 -9.81 -4.02 4.54
CA THR A 97 -11.17 -3.56 4.91
C THR A 97 -11.40 -2.11 4.48
N ALA A 98 -12.66 -1.67 4.43
CA ALA A 98 -12.97 -0.27 4.08
C ALA A 98 -12.37 0.73 5.11
N GLY A 99 -12.32 0.35 6.39
CA GLY A 99 -11.67 1.13 7.44
C GLY A 99 -10.17 1.28 7.22
N GLU A 100 -9.48 0.17 6.91
CA GLU A 100 -8.04 0.20 6.57
C GLU A 100 -7.77 1.04 5.33
N LEU A 101 -8.58 0.89 4.27
CA LEU A 101 -8.47 1.66 3.04
C LEU A 101 -8.59 3.17 3.30
N ARG A 102 -9.55 3.59 4.14
CA ARG A 102 -9.70 5.00 4.53
C ARG A 102 -8.45 5.53 5.22
N ILE A 103 -7.89 4.78 6.17
CA ILE A 103 -6.69 5.20 6.91
C ILE A 103 -5.47 5.27 5.97
N ASN A 104 -5.26 4.23 5.16
CA ASN A 104 -4.07 4.10 4.31
C ASN A 104 -4.10 5.04 3.10
N SER A 105 -5.28 5.51 2.69
CA SER A 105 -5.44 6.48 1.61
C SER A 105 -5.34 7.95 2.04
N ASP A 106 -5.31 8.28 3.33
CA ASP A 106 -5.43 9.66 3.84
C ASP A 106 -4.42 10.65 3.20
N ARG A 107 -3.18 10.19 2.94
CA ARG A 107 -2.14 11.00 2.28
C ARG A 107 -2.33 11.14 0.76
N TRP A 108 -3.11 10.28 0.13
CA TRP A 108 -3.42 10.35 -1.31
C TRP A 108 -4.69 11.16 -1.55
N TYR A 109 -5.74 10.84 -0.79
CA TYR A 109 -7.06 11.44 -0.85
C TYR A 109 -7.79 11.23 0.48
N LYS A 110 -8.36 12.30 1.03
CA LYS A 110 -9.11 12.25 2.29
C LYS A 110 -10.58 11.92 2.05
N PHE A 111 -10.97 10.69 2.35
CA PHE A 111 -12.36 10.27 2.36
C PHE A 111 -13.09 10.81 3.60
N ALA A 112 -14.35 11.23 3.43
CA ALA A 112 -15.14 11.80 4.51
C ALA A 112 -15.32 10.78 5.66
N ASP A 113 -15.83 9.60 5.32
CA ASP A 113 -16.13 8.50 6.24
C ASP A 113 -15.92 7.14 5.56
N ILE A 114 -16.10 6.06 6.33
CA ILE A 114 -15.96 4.68 5.83
C ILE A 114 -17.02 4.39 4.77
N SER A 115 -18.25 4.87 4.94
CA SER A 115 -19.36 4.65 4.01
C SER A 115 -19.08 5.23 2.62
N SER A 116 -18.34 6.35 2.53
CA SER A 116 -17.90 6.90 1.25
C SER A 116 -16.93 5.98 0.52
N VAL A 117 -16.03 5.30 1.24
CA VAL A 117 -15.12 4.31 0.66
C VAL A 117 -15.89 3.07 0.20
N GLU A 118 -16.84 2.59 1.00
CA GLU A 118 -17.71 1.48 0.65
C GLU A 118 -18.53 1.76 -0.60
N ALA A 119 -19.09 2.97 -0.73
CA ALA A 119 -19.84 3.36 -1.92
C ALA A 119 -19.01 3.27 -3.21
N PHE A 120 -17.76 3.75 -3.19
CA PHE A 120 -16.85 3.63 -4.35
C PHE A 120 -16.45 2.17 -4.62
N LEU A 121 -16.29 1.35 -3.58
CA LEU A 121 -16.00 -0.08 -3.73
C LEU A 121 -17.17 -0.83 -4.37
N GLU A 122 -18.40 -0.57 -3.91
CA GLU A 122 -19.62 -1.15 -4.46
C GLU A 122 -19.86 -0.70 -5.90
N GLU A 123 -19.62 0.58 -6.23
CA GLU A 123 -19.69 1.08 -7.60
C GLU A 123 -18.68 0.35 -8.52
N MET A 124 -17.45 0.16 -8.05
CA MET A 124 -16.41 -0.55 -8.79
C MET A 124 -16.68 -2.05 -8.94
N GLN A 125 -17.34 -2.67 -7.96
CA GLN A 125 -17.75 -4.09 -8.03
C GLN A 125 -18.91 -4.29 -8.99
N ASN A 126 -19.89 -3.38 -8.98
CA ASN A 126 -21.09 -3.45 -9.84
C ASN A 126 -20.88 -2.78 -11.21
N ARG A 127 -19.63 -2.49 -11.57
CA ARG A 127 -19.29 -1.81 -12.81
C ARG A 127 -19.69 -2.65 -14.03
N PRO A 128 -20.43 -2.08 -15.02
CA PRO A 128 -20.91 -2.82 -16.17
C PRO A 128 -19.78 -3.44 -17.01
N SER A 129 -20.04 -4.60 -17.61
CA SER A 129 -19.11 -5.28 -18.53
C SER A 129 -18.71 -4.40 -19.72
N GLU A 130 -19.63 -3.60 -20.25
CA GLU A 130 -19.37 -2.62 -21.32
C GLU A 130 -18.29 -1.59 -20.96
N LYS A 131 -18.13 -1.28 -19.67
CA LYS A 131 -17.10 -0.37 -19.17
C LYS A 131 -15.80 -1.10 -18.80
N GLY A 132 -15.71 -2.41 -19.01
CA GLY A 132 -14.57 -3.23 -18.62
C GLY A 132 -14.77 -4.04 -17.35
N GLY A 133 -16.01 -4.13 -16.84
CA GLY A 133 -16.38 -5.02 -15.74
C GLY A 133 -15.92 -4.59 -14.36
N ALA A 134 -16.14 -5.48 -13.39
CA ALA A 134 -15.80 -5.30 -11.99
C ALA A 134 -14.29 -5.11 -11.81
N LEU A 135 -13.91 -4.11 -11.02
CA LEU A 135 -12.48 -3.83 -10.73
C LEU A 135 -12.06 -4.27 -9.33
N VAL A 136 -13.04 -4.52 -8.46
CA VAL A 136 -12.84 -5.00 -7.09
C VAL A 136 -13.87 -6.07 -6.75
N GLN A 137 -13.55 -6.88 -5.76
CA GLN A 137 -14.42 -7.91 -5.23
C GLN A 137 -14.42 -7.87 -3.71
N LYS A 138 -15.61 -7.95 -3.13
CA LYS A 138 -15.78 -8.16 -1.69
C LYS A 138 -15.55 -9.64 -1.39
N LEU A 139 -14.57 -9.93 -0.57
CA LEU A 139 -14.22 -11.31 -0.20
C LEU A 139 -15.14 -11.84 0.91
N PRO A 140 -15.32 -13.16 1.02
CA PRO A 140 -15.98 -13.72 2.17
C PRO A 140 -15.21 -13.35 3.44
N ARG A 141 -15.96 -13.35 4.54
CA ARG A 141 -15.43 -12.98 5.84
C ARG A 141 -14.51 -14.10 6.33
N ALA A 142 -13.25 -13.76 6.60
CA ALA A 142 -12.31 -14.70 7.20
C ALA A 142 -12.82 -15.16 8.60
N PRO A 143 -12.52 -16.39 9.02
CA PRO A 143 -12.88 -16.89 10.35
C PRO A 143 -12.40 -15.94 11.45
N GLY A 144 -13.33 -15.47 12.31
CA GLY A 144 -13.00 -14.58 13.43
C GLY A 144 -12.83 -13.09 13.09
N ALA A 145 -12.69 -12.72 11.81
CA ALA A 145 -12.67 -11.30 11.41
C ALA A 145 -14.03 -10.65 11.71
N ARG A 146 -14.09 -9.34 11.99
CA ARG A 146 -15.36 -8.60 12.17
C ARG A 146 -15.89 -8.01 10.86
N GLU A 147 -15.00 -7.65 9.96
CA GLU A 147 -15.27 -6.96 8.71
C GLU A 147 -14.77 -7.79 7.52
N GLN A 148 -15.38 -7.57 6.35
CA GLN A 148 -14.93 -8.17 5.10
C GLN A 148 -13.81 -7.34 4.47
N ARG A 149 -12.89 -8.01 3.78
CA ARG A 149 -11.83 -7.37 2.99
C ARG A 149 -12.27 -7.23 1.54
N TRP A 150 -11.72 -6.23 0.88
CA TRP A 150 -11.88 -5.97 -0.54
C TRP A 150 -10.57 -6.22 -1.25
N ALA A 151 -10.62 -6.77 -2.45
CA ALA A 151 -9.46 -7.04 -3.28
C ALA A 151 -9.67 -6.53 -4.70
N HIS A 152 -8.59 -6.18 -5.42
CA HIS A 152 -8.68 -5.71 -6.80
C HIS A 152 -8.66 -6.89 -7.79
N LEU A 153 -9.33 -6.74 -8.94
CA LEU A 153 -9.38 -7.76 -10.00
C LEU A 153 -8.42 -7.47 -11.18
N LEU A 154 -7.52 -6.48 -11.02
CA LEU A 154 -6.60 -6.05 -12.07
C LEU A 154 -5.55 -7.11 -12.47
N CYS A 155 -5.32 -8.12 -11.63
CA CYS A 155 -4.41 -9.23 -11.89
C CYS A 155 -5.14 -10.54 -12.23
N GLY A 156 -6.44 -10.45 -12.58
CA GLY A 156 -7.28 -11.61 -12.84
C GLY A 156 -8.28 -11.90 -11.72
N GLU A 157 -9.02 -12.99 -11.89
CA GLU A 157 -9.95 -13.48 -10.88
C GLU A 157 -9.19 -13.96 -9.65
N ILE A 158 -9.80 -13.71 -8.49
CA ILE A 158 -9.22 -14.07 -7.21
C ILE A 158 -9.74 -15.43 -6.81
N ASP A 159 -8.84 -16.41 -6.68
CA ASP A 159 -9.18 -17.64 -5.99
C ASP A 159 -9.21 -17.39 -4.48
N VAL A 160 -10.42 -17.35 -3.95
CA VAL A 160 -10.71 -17.09 -2.55
C VAL A 160 -10.08 -18.15 -1.63
N THR A 161 -9.91 -19.37 -2.14
CA THR A 161 -9.39 -20.53 -1.40
C THR A 161 -7.88 -20.40 -1.13
N GLU A 162 -7.11 -19.87 -2.08
CA GLU A 162 -5.67 -19.61 -1.90
C GLU A 162 -5.45 -18.44 -0.93
N LEU A 163 -6.32 -17.44 -0.96
CA LEU A 163 -6.21 -16.28 -0.10
C LEU A 163 -6.42 -16.60 1.39
N GLU A 164 -7.28 -17.54 1.76
CA GLU A 164 -7.47 -17.96 3.16
C GLU A 164 -6.15 -18.40 3.81
N THR A 165 -5.31 -19.13 3.07
CA THR A 165 -4.00 -19.58 3.56
C THR A 165 -2.99 -18.44 3.73
N VAL A 166 -3.01 -17.46 2.82
CA VAL A 166 -2.16 -16.26 2.91
C VAL A 166 -2.65 -15.32 4.01
N TYR A 167 -3.96 -15.25 4.25
CA TYR A 167 -4.54 -14.44 5.31
C TYR A 167 -4.17 -14.93 6.68
N GLU A 168 -4.25 -16.24 6.95
CA GLU A 168 -3.78 -16.80 8.23
C GLU A 168 -2.32 -16.42 8.48
N ALA A 169 -1.45 -16.55 7.49
CA ALA A 169 -0.04 -16.18 7.62
C ALA A 169 0.18 -14.66 7.84
N SER A 170 -0.59 -13.81 7.16
CA SER A 170 -0.45 -12.34 7.25
C SER A 170 -1.08 -11.73 8.50
N ASP A 171 -2.22 -12.27 8.98
CA ASP A 171 -2.84 -11.86 10.25
C ASP A 171 -1.98 -12.34 11.43
N LEU A 172 -1.37 -13.52 11.34
CA LEU A 172 -0.35 -13.96 12.30
C LEU A 172 0.85 -12.99 12.30
N ALA A 173 1.40 -12.64 11.13
CA ALA A 173 2.55 -11.74 11.02
C ALA A 173 2.24 -10.30 11.47
N SER A 174 1.06 -9.76 11.18
CA SER A 174 0.64 -8.43 11.63
C SER A 174 0.31 -8.40 13.13
N THR A 175 -0.30 -9.46 13.65
CA THR A 175 -0.52 -9.64 15.10
C THR A 175 0.81 -9.78 15.85
N GLU A 176 1.78 -10.52 15.30
CA GLU A 176 3.13 -10.60 15.85
C GLU A 176 3.85 -9.25 15.79
N GLY A 177 3.77 -8.54 14.65
CA GLY A 177 4.32 -7.18 14.52
C GLY A 177 3.76 -6.22 15.57
N SER A 178 2.44 -6.25 15.80
CA SER A 178 1.78 -5.46 16.85
C SER A 178 2.22 -5.86 18.26
N LYS A 179 2.33 -7.16 18.55
CA LYS A 179 2.82 -7.67 19.85
C LYS A 179 4.28 -7.30 20.10
N ILE A 180 5.12 -7.33 19.08
CA ILE A 180 6.53 -6.91 19.16
C ILE A 180 6.61 -5.42 19.46
N HIS A 181 5.84 -4.56 18.77
CA HIS A 181 5.83 -3.12 19.05
C HIS A 181 5.36 -2.79 20.48
N GLN A 182 4.31 -3.47 20.96
CA GLN A 182 3.85 -3.32 22.36
C GLN A 182 4.93 -3.75 23.36
N ARG A 183 5.63 -4.85 23.09
CA ARG A 183 6.70 -5.34 23.96
C ARG A 183 7.92 -4.42 23.93
N ILE A 184 8.26 -3.83 22.80
CA ILE A 184 9.32 -2.82 22.69
C ILE A 184 8.96 -1.59 23.54
N SER A 185 7.73 -1.06 23.40
CA SER A 185 7.29 0.08 24.21
C SER A 185 7.35 -0.21 25.72
N ALA A 186 6.89 -1.38 26.15
CA ALA A 186 6.94 -1.75 27.56
C ALA A 186 8.38 -1.89 28.08
N LEU A 187 9.29 -2.44 27.26
CA LEU A 187 10.71 -2.54 27.61
C LEU A 187 11.40 -1.17 27.63
N GLU A 188 11.02 -0.25 26.74
CA GLU A 188 11.53 1.13 26.75
C GLU A 188 11.13 1.86 28.04
N ASP A 189 9.90 1.69 28.48
CA ASP A 189 9.40 2.24 29.76
C ASP A 189 10.12 1.62 30.97
N GLU A 190 10.34 0.31 30.96
CA GLU A 190 11.06 -0.40 32.02
C GLU A 190 12.53 0.04 32.09
N VAL A 191 13.20 0.18 30.93
CA VAL A 191 14.57 0.69 30.85
C VAL A 191 14.64 2.14 31.34
N ALA A 192 13.65 2.97 31.01
CA ALA A 192 13.57 4.34 31.53
C ALA A 192 13.45 4.35 33.06
N SER A 193 12.57 3.51 33.62
CA SER A 193 12.41 3.37 35.08
C SER A 193 13.68 2.85 35.75
N LEU A 194 14.33 1.83 35.20
CA LEU A 194 15.56 1.27 35.76
C LEU A 194 16.71 2.27 35.70
N ARG A 195 16.84 3.02 34.60
CA ARG A 195 17.84 4.11 34.50
C ARG A 195 17.60 5.18 35.56
N GLN A 196 16.34 5.54 35.81
CA GLN A 196 16.00 6.50 36.86
C GLN A 196 16.41 5.98 38.24
N THR A 197 16.07 4.72 38.58
CA THR A 197 16.46 4.10 39.86
C THR A 197 17.98 4.03 40.02
N VAL A 198 18.73 3.73 38.96
CA VAL A 198 20.20 3.71 38.99
C VAL A 198 20.76 5.12 39.23
N LEU A 199 20.21 6.15 38.58
CA LEU A 199 20.62 7.54 38.81
C LEU A 199 20.37 7.96 40.25
N ASP A 200 19.22 7.60 40.82
CA ASP A 200 18.86 7.92 42.19
C ASP A 200 19.79 7.20 43.19
N LEU A 201 20.07 5.91 42.97
CA LEU A 201 21.04 5.14 43.78
C LEU A 201 22.46 5.68 43.67
N CYS A 202 22.92 6.03 42.47
CA CYS A 202 24.24 6.62 42.28
C CYS A 202 24.36 7.96 43.02
N LYS A 203 23.31 8.78 42.99
CA LYS A 203 23.24 10.04 43.74
C LYS A 203 23.31 9.82 45.25
N ASP A 204 22.55 8.86 45.78
CA ASP A 204 22.54 8.53 47.21
C ASP A 204 23.87 7.97 47.71
N LEU A 205 24.61 7.25 46.84
CA LEU A 205 25.92 6.68 47.14
C LEU A 205 27.09 7.65 46.85
N GLY A 206 26.83 8.88 46.39
CA GLY A 206 27.86 9.86 46.05
C GLY A 206 28.72 9.47 44.83
N LEU A 207 28.21 8.58 43.99
CA LEU A 207 28.87 8.11 42.77
C LEU A 207 28.37 8.93 41.57
N THR A 208 29.29 9.46 40.76
CA THR A 208 28.93 10.10 39.49
C THR A 208 28.63 9.02 38.45
N ALA A 209 27.34 8.85 38.11
CA ALA A 209 26.94 8.09 36.93
C ALA A 209 27.41 8.85 35.67
N LYS A 210 28.05 8.13 34.74
CA LYS A 210 28.56 8.68 33.48
C LYS A 210 27.54 8.52 32.35
#